data_AF-A0A183HJX5-F1
#
_entry.id   AF-A0A183HJX5-F1
#
_cell.length_a   1.000
_cell.length_b   1.000
_cell.length_c   1.000
_cell.angle_alpha   90.00
_cell.angle_beta   90.00
_cell.angle_gamma   90.00
#
_symmetry.space_group_name_H-M   'P 1'
#
loop_
_entity.id
_entity.type
_entity.pdbx_description
1 polymer ?
#
loop_
_entity_poly.entity_id
_entity_poly.type
_entity_poly.pdbx_seq_one_letter_code
_entity_poly.pdbx_strand_id
1 'polypeptide(L)'
;MKAKIDINFHNGSGRNADLPLHISIRFDEGKIVFNTFSKGSWNNSEQRLKNYFKPNTEMDMRIRIINNKYQIFANRVEAGTFEQRAPLSGVDHISIIGDLVNLRLFHYGGRVFPVPYVAIAEVVPGKRLDISVLPTGKNDSVQKNSN
;
A
#
# COMPACT_ATOMS: atom_id res chain seq x y z
N MET A 1 -8.70 -20.73 -14.68
CA MET A 1 -9.10 -19.50 -13.98
C MET A 1 -7.88 -18.60 -13.88
N LYS A 2 -7.99 -17.30 -14.14
CA LYS A 2 -6.86 -16.36 -14.03
C LYS A 2 -6.78 -15.88 -12.58
N ALA A 3 -5.71 -16.23 -11.87
CA ALA A 3 -5.58 -15.91 -10.45
C ALA A 3 -5.21 -14.44 -10.23
N LYS A 4 -6.03 -13.72 -9.45
CA LYS A 4 -5.81 -12.31 -9.13
C LYS A 4 -6.36 -11.89 -7.78
N ILE A 5 -5.83 -10.80 -7.25
CA ILE A 5 -6.34 -10.12 -6.06
C ILE A 5 -6.53 -8.65 -6.38
N ASP A 6 -7.75 -8.16 -6.23
CA ASP A 6 -8.14 -6.78 -6.45
C ASP A 6 -8.33 -6.08 -5.10
N ILE A 7 -7.68 -4.92 -4.93
CA ILE A 7 -7.78 -4.03 -3.77
C ILE A 7 -8.37 -2.72 -4.27
N ASN A 8 -9.54 -2.37 -3.76
CA ASN A 8 -10.33 -1.23 -4.22
C ASN A 8 -10.57 -0.25 -3.09
N PHE A 9 -10.39 1.04 -3.37
CA PHE A 9 -10.72 2.15 -2.50
C PHE A 9 -11.92 2.85 -3.12
N HIS A 10 -13.09 2.74 -2.49
CA HIS A 10 -14.36 3.23 -3.01
C HIS A 10 -14.72 4.58 -2.39
N ASN A 11 -15.32 5.43 -3.20
CA ASN A 11 -16.03 6.63 -2.75
C ASN A 11 -17.54 6.35 -2.81
N GLY A 12 -18.08 5.86 -1.69
CA GLY A 12 -19.46 5.39 -1.53
C GLY A 12 -19.62 3.87 -1.55
N SER A 13 -20.79 3.39 -1.13
CA SER A 13 -21.11 1.96 -0.97
C SER A 13 -21.81 1.32 -2.18
N GLY A 14 -22.12 2.11 -3.22
CA GLY A 14 -22.85 1.64 -4.40
C GLY A 14 -22.00 0.74 -5.31
N ARG A 15 -22.64 -0.16 -6.07
CA ARG A 15 -21.96 -1.05 -7.05
C ARG A 15 -21.15 -0.28 -8.11
N ASN A 16 -21.57 0.94 -8.42
CA ASN A 16 -20.92 1.83 -9.40
C ASN A 16 -20.21 3.01 -8.71
N ALA A 17 -19.87 2.87 -7.42
CA ALA A 17 -19.08 3.86 -6.72
C ALA A 17 -17.76 4.11 -7.46
N ASP A 18 -17.31 5.37 -7.43
CA ASP A 18 -16.02 5.71 -7.99
C ASP A 18 -14.91 4.99 -7.21
N LEU A 19 -13.88 4.54 -7.93
CA LEU A 19 -12.67 3.96 -7.37
C LEU A 19 -11.50 4.91 -7.62
N PRO A 20 -11.23 5.87 -6.71
CA PRO A 20 -10.02 6.70 -6.79
C PRO A 20 -8.74 5.88 -6.95
N LEU A 21 -8.69 4.69 -6.36
CA LEU A 21 -7.59 3.74 -6.43
C LEU A 21 -8.11 2.31 -6.58
N HIS A 22 -7.76 1.67 -7.70
CA HIS A 22 -7.88 0.24 -7.92
C HIS A 22 -6.48 -0.34 -8.13
N ILE A 23 -6.17 -1.41 -7.40
CA ILE A 23 -4.95 -2.20 -7.55
C ILE A 23 -5.34 -3.64 -7.86
N SER A 24 -4.77 -4.21 -8.90
CA SER A 24 -4.97 -5.62 -9.28
C SER A 24 -3.64 -6.34 -9.33
N ILE A 25 -3.42 -7.29 -8.44
CA ILE A 25 -2.29 -8.20 -8.45
C ILE A 25 -2.66 -9.36 -9.36
N ARG A 26 -2.17 -9.35 -10.60
CA ARG A 26 -2.48 -10.35 -11.63
C ARG A 26 -1.32 -11.34 -11.71
N PHE A 27 -1.51 -12.53 -11.14
CA PHE A 27 -0.45 -13.54 -11.07
C PHE A 27 -0.17 -14.18 -12.43
N ASP A 28 -1.20 -14.34 -13.25
CA ASP A 28 -1.10 -14.85 -14.63
C ASP A 28 -0.32 -13.90 -15.55
N GLU A 29 -0.51 -12.59 -15.39
CA GLU A 29 0.23 -11.57 -16.15
C GLU A 29 1.61 -11.25 -15.54
N GLY A 30 1.86 -11.64 -14.28
CA GLY A 30 3.06 -11.24 -13.54
C GLY A 30 3.13 -9.73 -13.31
N LYS A 31 1.98 -9.05 -13.18
CA LYS A 31 1.89 -7.59 -13.03
C LYS A 31 1.05 -7.17 -11.82
N ILE A 32 1.43 -6.05 -11.23
CA ILE A 32 0.56 -5.25 -10.36
C ILE A 32 0.04 -4.11 -11.22
N VAL A 33 -1.27 -4.02 -11.39
CA VAL A 33 -1.93 -3.02 -12.22
C VAL A 33 -2.59 -1.99 -11.33
N PHE A 34 -2.45 -0.72 -11.69
CA PHE A 34 -3.14 0.41 -11.08
C PHE A 34 -4.08 1.04 -12.10
N ASN A 35 -5.30 1.35 -11.66
CA ASN A 35 -6.22 2.17 -12.42
C ASN A 35 -7.15 3.00 -11.51
N THR A 36 -7.97 3.85 -12.13
CA THR A 36 -9.02 4.64 -11.49
C THR A 36 -10.33 4.37 -12.24
N PHE A 37 -11.41 4.15 -11.52
CA PHE A 37 -12.76 4.09 -12.07
C PHE A 37 -13.51 5.34 -11.63
N SER A 38 -14.05 6.10 -12.57
CA SER A 38 -14.77 7.33 -12.26
C SER A 38 -15.91 7.54 -13.23
N LYS A 39 -17.05 8.01 -12.73
CA LYS A 39 -18.24 8.32 -13.54
C LYS A 39 -18.65 7.15 -14.44
N GLY A 40 -18.60 5.93 -13.90
CA GLY A 40 -19.02 4.72 -14.60
C GLY A 40 -18.02 4.16 -15.62
N SER A 41 -16.78 4.65 -15.67
CA SER A 41 -15.77 4.17 -16.62
C SER A 41 -14.37 4.02 -16.02
N TRP A 42 -13.62 3.04 -16.51
CA TRP A 42 -12.20 2.91 -16.22
C TRP A 42 -11.40 3.93 -17.01
N ASN A 43 -10.36 4.48 -16.39
CA ASN A 43 -9.41 5.28 -17.13
C ASN A 43 -8.67 4.42 -18.18
N ASN A 44 -8.52 4.95 -19.39
CA ASN A 44 -7.91 4.23 -20.52
C ASN A 44 -6.42 3.90 -20.33
N SER A 45 -5.72 4.66 -19.49
CA SER A 45 -4.28 4.47 -19.26
C SER A 45 -4.08 3.64 -17.99
N GLU A 46 -3.88 2.33 -18.08
CA GLU A 46 -3.45 1.54 -16.92
C GLU A 46 -1.96 1.76 -16.62
N GLN A 47 -1.58 1.88 -15.34
CA GLN A 47 -0.16 1.80 -14.96
C GLN A 47 0.15 0.39 -14.47
N ARG A 48 1.35 -0.12 -14.77
CA ARG A 48 1.73 -1.52 -14.52
C ARG A 48 3.13 -1.59 -13.92
N LEU A 49 3.27 -2.33 -12.82
CA LEU A 49 4.54 -2.70 -12.21
C LEU A 49 4.76 -4.21 -12.32
N LYS A 50 6.01 -4.65 -12.17
CA LYS A 50 6.33 -6.07 -12.00
C LYS A 50 5.67 -6.59 -10.73
N ASN A 51 5.05 -7.77 -10.81
CA ASN A 51 4.57 -8.48 -9.63
C ASN A 51 5.76 -9.20 -8.94
N TYR A 52 5.95 -8.93 -7.66
CA TYR A 52 6.95 -9.58 -6.82
C TYR A 52 6.35 -10.64 -5.88
N PHE A 53 5.02 -10.75 -5.82
CA PHE A 53 4.33 -11.77 -5.05
C PHE A 53 4.29 -13.09 -5.82
N LYS A 54 4.44 -14.19 -5.10
CA LYS A 54 4.30 -15.54 -5.66
C LYS A 54 2.98 -16.15 -5.19
N PRO A 55 2.34 -16.99 -6.03
CA PRO A 55 1.20 -17.78 -5.59
C PRO A 55 1.55 -18.64 -4.36
N ASN A 56 0.59 -18.86 -3.47
CA ASN A 56 0.72 -19.71 -2.27
C ASN A 56 1.83 -19.28 -1.29
N THR A 57 2.23 -18.02 -1.29
CA THR A 57 3.15 -17.44 -0.30
C THR A 57 2.51 -16.28 0.44
N GLU A 58 2.99 -15.99 1.65
CA GLU A 58 2.58 -14.77 2.35
C GLU A 58 2.93 -13.52 1.52
N MET A 59 2.05 -12.53 1.59
CA MET A 59 2.17 -11.26 0.90
C MET A 59 2.13 -10.11 1.91
N ASP A 60 3.09 -9.19 1.79
CA ASP A 60 3.11 -7.91 2.49
C ASP A 60 3.13 -6.78 1.45
N MET A 61 1.96 -6.20 1.17
CA MET A 61 1.83 -5.02 0.34
C MET A 61 1.72 -3.78 1.23
N ARG A 62 2.54 -2.76 0.95
CA ARG A 62 2.45 -1.46 1.61
C ARG A 62 2.38 -0.37 0.57
N ILE A 63 1.52 0.61 0.83
CA ILE A 63 1.28 1.73 -0.07
C ILE A 63 1.52 2.99 0.74
N ARG A 64 2.48 3.81 0.30
CA ARG A 64 2.73 5.11 0.88
C ARG A 64 2.30 6.19 -0.12
N ILE A 65 1.58 7.20 0.37
CA ILE A 65 1.20 8.36 -0.43
C ILE A 65 2.19 9.47 -0.12
N ILE A 66 3.00 9.85 -1.10
CA ILE A 66 3.99 10.92 -0.97
C ILE A 66 4.16 11.62 -2.31
N ASN A 67 4.22 12.96 -2.31
CA ASN A 67 4.44 13.78 -3.49
C ASN A 67 3.50 13.42 -4.67
N ASN A 68 2.21 13.23 -4.39
CA ASN A 68 1.18 12.83 -5.37
C ASN A 68 1.44 11.47 -6.06
N LYS A 69 2.18 10.58 -5.40
CA LYS A 69 2.45 9.22 -5.88
C LYS A 69 2.09 8.18 -4.84
N TYR A 70 1.65 7.04 -5.32
CA TYR A 70 1.58 5.80 -4.56
C TYR A 70 2.93 5.09 -4.68
N GLN A 71 3.74 5.11 -3.64
CA GLN A 71 4.94 4.30 -3.54
C GLN A 71 4.57 2.90 -3.02
N ILE A 72 4.82 1.88 -3.84
CA ILE A 72 4.41 0.50 -3.58
C ILE A 72 5.61 -0.28 -3.07
N PHE A 73 5.43 -0.99 -1.95
CA PHE A 73 6.38 -1.95 -1.44
C PHE A 73 5.76 -3.34 -1.49
N ALA A 74 6.49 -4.28 -2.06
CA ALA A 74 6.15 -5.69 -2.07
C ALA A 74 7.17 -6.45 -1.22
N ASN A 75 6.70 -7.12 -0.18
CA ASN A 75 7.54 -7.83 0.79
C ASN A 75 8.66 -6.94 1.35
N ARG A 76 8.29 -5.70 1.72
CA ARG A 76 9.16 -4.66 2.31
C ARG A 76 10.24 -4.11 1.37
N VAL A 77 10.25 -4.52 0.10
CA VAL A 77 11.14 -3.99 -0.94
C VAL A 77 10.34 -3.05 -1.83
N GLU A 78 10.93 -1.91 -2.19
CA GLU A 78 10.30 -0.96 -3.11
C GLU A 78 10.08 -1.62 -4.49
N ALA A 79 8.81 -1.70 -4.90
CA ALA A 79 8.40 -2.30 -6.15
C ALA A 79 8.29 -1.27 -7.29
N GLY A 80 8.00 -0.01 -6.93
CA GLY A 80 7.85 1.11 -7.86
C GLY A 80 6.78 2.10 -7.41
N THR A 81 6.42 3.03 -8.29
CA THR A 81 5.45 4.09 -8.00
C THR A 81 4.33 4.15 -9.04
N PHE A 82 3.14 4.58 -8.61
CA PHE A 82 2.06 5.00 -9.49
C PHE A 82 1.71 6.47 -9.26
N GLU A 83 1.45 7.21 -10.34
CA GLU A 83 0.95 8.58 -10.22
C GLU A 83 -0.48 8.59 -9.67
N GLN A 84 -0.74 9.44 -8.67
CA GLN A 84 -2.07 9.64 -8.13
C GLN A 84 -2.94 10.44 -9.12
N ARG A 85 -4.10 9.89 -9.48
CA ARG A 85 -5.03 10.53 -10.44
C ARG A 85 -6.24 11.16 -9.78
N ALA A 86 -6.59 10.70 -8.60
CA ALA A 86 -7.70 11.18 -7.81
C ALA A 86 -7.28 11.24 -6.34
N PRO A 87 -7.76 12.24 -5.59
CA PRO A 87 -7.53 12.28 -4.16
C PRO A 87 -8.25 11.11 -3.51
N LEU A 88 -7.68 10.59 -2.41
CA LEU A 88 -8.39 9.61 -1.57
C LEU A 88 -9.33 10.29 -0.56
N SER A 89 -9.43 11.62 -0.57
CA SER A 89 -10.41 12.34 0.24
C SER A 89 -11.82 11.96 -0.21
N GLY A 90 -12.60 11.36 0.70
CA GLY A 90 -13.93 10.83 0.40
C GLY A 90 -13.96 9.32 0.16
N VAL A 91 -12.80 8.64 0.13
CA VAL A 91 -12.80 7.18 0.23
C VAL A 91 -13.29 6.79 1.62
N ASP A 92 -14.34 5.97 1.66
CA ASP A 92 -15.03 5.54 2.86
C ASP A 92 -15.18 4.01 2.95
N HIS A 93 -14.95 3.28 1.84
CA HIS A 93 -14.96 1.82 1.83
C HIS A 93 -13.71 1.26 1.16
N ILE A 94 -13.25 0.11 1.64
CA ILE A 94 -12.16 -0.65 1.03
C ILE A 94 -12.63 -2.09 0.83
N SER A 95 -12.42 -2.64 -0.36
CA SER A 95 -12.67 -4.05 -0.63
C SER A 95 -11.42 -4.76 -1.11
N ILE A 96 -11.24 -5.99 -0.65
CA ILE A 96 -10.19 -6.91 -1.11
C ILE A 96 -10.92 -8.15 -1.63
N ILE A 97 -10.80 -8.42 -2.92
CA ILE A 97 -11.59 -9.43 -3.64
C ILE A 97 -10.66 -10.28 -4.49
N GLY A 98 -10.96 -11.57 -4.62
CA GLY A 98 -10.22 -12.50 -5.49
C GLY A 98 -9.58 -13.62 -4.70
N ASP A 99 -8.45 -14.12 -5.20
CA ASP A 99 -7.78 -15.34 -4.73
C ASP A 99 -6.94 -15.11 -3.46
N LEU A 100 -7.49 -14.41 -2.46
CA LEU A 100 -6.91 -14.23 -1.13
C LEU A 100 -7.63 -15.12 -0.12
N VAL A 101 -6.94 -16.14 0.39
CA VAL A 101 -7.53 -17.12 1.32
C VAL A 101 -7.68 -16.55 2.75
N ASN A 102 -6.73 -15.73 3.20
CA ASN A 102 -6.72 -15.18 4.55
C ASN A 102 -6.15 -13.75 4.56
N LEU A 103 -6.85 -12.84 5.24
CA LEU A 103 -6.38 -11.50 5.52
C LEU A 103 -5.95 -11.40 6.98
N ARG A 104 -4.63 -11.41 7.22
CA ARG A 104 -4.06 -11.36 8.58
C ARG A 104 -4.06 -9.96 9.19
N LEU A 105 -3.78 -8.94 8.39
CA LEU A 105 -3.64 -7.57 8.85
C LEU A 105 -4.07 -6.61 7.75
N PHE A 106 -4.96 -5.69 8.11
CA PHE A 106 -5.25 -4.49 7.35
C PHE A 106 -5.07 -3.31 8.29
N HIS A 107 -4.19 -2.38 7.91
CA HIS A 107 -3.92 -1.17 8.70
C HIS A 107 -3.73 0.00 7.74
N TYR A 108 -4.41 1.10 8.02
CA TYR A 108 -4.31 2.34 7.28
C TYR A 108 -4.16 3.50 8.26
N GLY A 109 -3.52 4.57 7.82
CA GLY A 109 -3.24 5.74 8.63
C GLY A 109 -1.75 6.08 8.63
N GLY A 110 -1.32 6.75 9.70
CA GLY A 110 0.00 7.35 9.76
C GLY A 110 0.07 8.69 9.03
N ARG A 111 1.18 9.38 9.24
CA ARG A 111 1.52 10.66 8.63
C ARG A 111 3.02 10.70 8.39
N VAL A 112 3.47 11.65 7.58
CA VAL A 112 4.89 11.98 7.56
C VAL A 112 5.22 12.66 8.89
N PHE A 113 6.04 12.01 9.70
CA PHE A 113 6.57 12.59 10.93
C PHE A 113 7.85 13.36 10.61
N PRO A 114 8.01 14.60 11.13
CA PRO A 114 9.25 15.34 10.97
C PRO A 114 10.41 14.60 11.65
N VAL A 115 11.63 14.74 11.14
CA VAL A 115 12.83 14.17 11.78
C VAL A 115 13.70 15.33 12.29
N PRO A 116 14.02 15.41 13.60
CA PRO A 116 13.67 14.46 14.65
C PRO A 116 12.18 14.53 15.06
N TYR A 117 11.63 13.37 15.47
CA TYR A 117 10.29 13.27 16.05
C TYR A 117 10.41 12.84 17.51
N VAL A 118 9.67 13.51 18.40
CA VAL A 118 9.55 13.13 19.81
C VAL A 118 8.08 12.96 20.13
N ALA A 119 7.73 11.80 20.69
CA ALA A 119 6.43 11.52 21.27
C ALA A 119 6.64 10.80 22.60
N ILE A 120 6.02 11.31 23.66
CA ILE A 120 6.01 10.67 24.98
C ILE A 120 4.70 9.90 25.07
N ALA A 121 4.80 8.58 25.20
CA ALA A 121 3.66 7.69 25.41
C ALA A 121 3.93 6.81 26.62
N GLU A 122 2.96 6.69 27.52
CA GLU A 122 3.02 5.75 28.63
C GLU A 122 2.76 4.33 28.11
N VAL A 123 3.78 3.47 28.14
CA VAL A 123 3.66 2.07 27.72
C VAL A 123 3.64 1.18 28.96
N VAL A 124 2.45 0.74 29.35
CA VAL A 124 2.25 -0.18 30.48
C VAL A 124 2.23 -1.65 30.01
N PRO A 125 2.53 -2.64 30.88
CA PRO A 125 2.44 -4.05 30.55
C PRO A 125 1.11 -4.43 29.89
N GLY A 126 1.17 -5.20 28.79
CA GLY A 126 -0.01 -5.62 28.02
C GLY A 126 -0.45 -4.66 26.90
N LYS A 127 0.16 -3.48 26.75
CA LYS A 127 -0.06 -2.60 25.58
C LYS A 127 0.90 -2.93 24.44
N ARG A 128 0.47 -2.64 23.21
CA ARG A 128 1.26 -2.84 21.98
C ARG A 128 1.62 -1.48 21.37
N LEU A 129 2.87 -1.33 20.95
CA LEU A 129 3.38 -0.20 20.19
C LEU A 129 3.80 -0.69 18.80
N ASP A 130 3.20 -0.13 17.76
CA ASP A 130 3.55 -0.42 16.36
C ASP A 130 4.29 0.79 15.76
N ILE A 131 5.54 0.57 15.34
CA ILE A 131 6.37 1.59 14.68
C ILE A 131 6.65 1.15 13.25
N SER A 132 6.29 1.98 12.28
CA SER A 132 6.62 1.78 10.87
C SER A 132 7.64 2.83 10.42
N VAL A 133 8.85 2.39 10.08
CA VAL A 133 9.94 3.25 9.62
C VAL A 133 10.41 2.80 8.24
N LEU A 134 10.64 3.76 7.34
CA LEU A 134 11.32 3.55 6.08
C LEU A 134 12.68 4.28 6.14
N PRO A 135 13.81 3.56 6.25
CA PRO A 135 15.14 4.17 6.22
C PRO A 135 15.39 4.83 4.87
N THR A 136 15.71 6.13 4.84
CA THR A 136 15.96 6.88 3.59
C THR A 136 17.44 6.99 3.21
N GLY A 137 18.32 6.25 3.89
CA GLY A 137 19.72 6.13 3.48
C GLY A 137 20.51 7.44 3.51
N LYS A 138 20.90 7.88 4.70
CA LYS A 138 22.23 8.44 4.99
C LYS A 138 22.61 7.99 6.40
N ASN A 139 22.93 6.71 6.53
CA ASN A 139 23.70 6.27 7.69
C ASN A 139 25.16 6.49 7.31
N ASP A 140 25.69 7.67 7.62
CA ASP A 140 27.13 7.78 7.83
C ASP A 140 27.46 6.85 9.01
N SER A 141 28.15 5.75 8.68
CA SER A 141 28.94 4.91 9.58
C SER A 141 28.41 4.72 11.01
N VAL A 142 27.94 3.50 11.28
CA VAL A 142 28.12 2.89 12.61
C VAL A 142 29.63 2.95 12.93
N GLN A 143 30.06 3.95 13.71
CA GLN A 143 31.32 3.85 14.44
C GLN A 143 31.13 2.75 15.47
N LYS A 144 31.56 1.54 15.11
CA LYS A 144 31.96 0.54 16.10
C LYS A 144 33.21 1.09 16.78
N ASN A 145 33.04 1.81 17.88
CA ASN A 145 34.11 1.97 18.84
C ASN A 145 34.24 0.65 19.59
N SER A 146 35.16 -0.20 19.13
CA SER A 146 35.78 -1.23 19.95
C SER A 146 36.88 -0.55 20.76
N ASN A 147 36.67 -0.47 22.08
CA ASN A 147 37.76 -0.46 23.06
C ASN A 147 38.03 -1.90 23.48
#